data_AF-A0A1H8UXL9-F1
#
_entry.id   AF-A0A1H8UXL9-F1
#
_cell.length_a   1.000
_cell.length_b   1.000
_cell.length_c   1.000
_cell.angle_alpha   90.00
_cell.angle_beta   90.00
_cell.angle_gamma   90.00
#
_symmetry.space_group_name_H-M   'P 1'
#
loop_
_entity.id
_entity.type
_entity.pdbx_description
1 polymer ?
#
loop_
_entity_poly.entity_id
_entity_poly.type
_entity_poly.pdbx_seq_one_letter_code
_entity_poly.pdbx_strand_id
1 'polypeptide(L)'
;MLVNKAVFYIDKLKQKVDWKLLAFLLLFLNVKIGIKIPVIILFTLLQFNFKFGFSFKNSRLPLFYPLVIAIAVINWFIGKNYTQLNYNIMLSAGIGFWILCILAIHQVKLAVEQNQPVVIHQTILVFFIINALFSAGNLAAIFLETHAINPYTYQGQLQKYFLNTGDYIRGVTFDTSTTNAMLNAFGVIYFLTRKNAPMLFVCMATLLFTGSNFINIVIVLVFLMLFIFKTDRYQKSLIVVCLVFLGVFMAKISPQNNQYTTNAISILLHKDPSPPTPPVWANVPVEARPDSVLSFDEHRQKQAIIFRDSVYKAAHPKRTEIIKPQDKPYETEGGRIAIKGPDINSAPYQSSTQTPPEQKQLVQFIDAHKTALPVAGQEIVVPRLDRPGKLIGFLQTTNFLRHHINKIITGAGMGNFSSKLAFRATGLGFAGGYPHKFTYIGHDFMVNHLDLYLNYFSKRAGFHSLTNSPFSVYDQLLAEYGIIGLLVFAVYYLGFFARHYKALTYGLPLLLLMLAAFFIEYWFEQLSVIVFFELLLLLNIKETKSPKLLAHEL
;
A
#
# COMPACT_ATOMS: atom_id res chain seq x y z
N MET A 1 17.28 -42.01 -4.77
CA MET A 1 16.01 -41.96 -5.54
C MET A 1 15.34 -40.58 -5.54
N LEU A 2 15.16 -39.91 -4.39
CA LEU A 2 14.56 -38.55 -4.33
C LEU A 2 15.40 -37.48 -5.04
N VAL A 3 16.73 -37.54 -4.92
CA VAL A 3 17.66 -36.61 -5.60
C VAL A 3 17.55 -36.73 -7.12
N ASN A 4 17.54 -37.95 -7.68
CA ASN A 4 17.43 -38.14 -9.13
C ASN A 4 16.07 -37.70 -9.68
N LYS A 5 14.97 -37.90 -8.91
CA LYS A 5 13.66 -37.35 -9.26
C LYS A 5 13.69 -35.82 -9.24
N ALA A 6 14.29 -35.20 -8.21
CA ALA A 6 14.42 -33.76 -8.11
C ALA A 6 15.24 -33.17 -9.28
N VAL A 7 16.38 -33.77 -9.62
CA VAL A 7 17.23 -33.35 -10.75
C VAL A 7 16.46 -33.44 -12.08
N PHE A 8 15.74 -34.54 -12.33
CA PHE A 8 14.91 -34.70 -13.53
C PHE A 8 13.81 -33.62 -13.63
N TYR A 9 13.13 -33.31 -12.52
CA TYR A 9 12.13 -32.24 -12.50
C TYR A 9 12.74 -30.85 -12.70
N ILE A 10 13.93 -30.60 -12.13
CA ILE A 10 14.66 -29.33 -12.31
C ILE A 10 15.05 -29.12 -13.77
N ASP A 11 15.55 -30.15 -14.47
CA ASP A 11 15.94 -30.01 -15.87
C ASP A 11 14.73 -29.84 -16.79
N LYS A 12 13.61 -30.49 -16.48
CA LYS A 12 12.33 -30.24 -17.17
C LYS A 12 11.80 -28.82 -16.92
N LEU A 13 12.01 -28.28 -15.71
CA LEU A 13 11.65 -26.90 -15.37
C LEU A 13 12.53 -25.89 -16.11
N LYS A 14 13.83 -26.18 -16.26
CA LYS A 14 14.79 -25.30 -16.94
C LYS A 14 14.35 -24.96 -18.37
N GLN A 15 13.80 -25.93 -19.09
CA GLN A 15 13.34 -25.75 -20.47
C GLN A 15 11.96 -25.07 -20.58
N LYS A 16 11.19 -25.05 -19.48
CA LYS A 16 9.81 -24.56 -19.46
C LYS A 16 9.65 -23.16 -18.89
N VAL A 17 10.68 -22.60 -18.26
CA VAL A 17 10.66 -21.29 -17.60
C VAL A 17 11.59 -20.34 -18.34
N ASP A 18 11.10 -19.13 -18.64
CA ASP A 18 11.97 -18.04 -19.03
C ASP A 18 12.67 -17.48 -17.78
N TRP A 19 13.89 -17.97 -17.53
CA TRP A 19 14.73 -17.55 -16.40
C TRP A 19 15.18 -16.09 -16.50
N LYS A 20 15.30 -15.56 -17.73
CA LYS A 20 15.65 -14.15 -17.92
C LYS A 20 14.49 -13.29 -17.41
N LEU A 21 13.27 -13.56 -17.87
CA LEU A 21 12.09 -12.85 -17.38
C LEU A 21 11.89 -13.05 -15.87
N LEU A 22 12.07 -14.27 -15.35
CA LEU A 22 11.93 -14.53 -13.92
C LEU A 22 12.92 -13.69 -13.09
N ALA A 23 14.20 -13.70 -13.44
CA ALA A 23 15.22 -12.93 -12.76
C ALA A 23 14.96 -11.41 -12.87
N PHE A 24 14.51 -10.95 -14.04
CA PHE A 24 14.09 -9.56 -14.22
C PHE A 24 12.98 -9.19 -13.24
N LEU A 25 11.91 -9.99 -13.14
CA LEU A 25 10.79 -9.71 -12.25
C LEU A 25 11.21 -9.74 -10.77
N LEU A 26 11.98 -10.74 -10.35
CA LEU A 26 12.40 -10.86 -8.95
C LEU A 26 13.28 -9.70 -8.49
N LEU A 27 14.15 -9.19 -9.37
CA LEU A 27 15.08 -8.11 -9.03
C LEU A 27 14.46 -6.72 -9.27
N PHE A 28 13.74 -6.52 -10.38
CA PHE A 28 13.19 -5.22 -10.76
C PHE A 28 11.98 -4.83 -9.91
N LEU A 29 11.20 -5.79 -9.42
CA LEU A 29 10.05 -5.49 -8.55
C LEU A 29 10.45 -5.11 -7.11
N ASN A 30 11.75 -5.17 -6.77
CA ASN A 30 12.27 -4.72 -5.48
C ASN A 30 11.97 -3.23 -5.22
N VAL A 31 11.74 -2.84 -3.96
CA VAL A 31 11.49 -1.44 -3.54
C VAL A 31 12.62 -0.47 -3.87
N LYS A 32 13.88 -0.92 -3.80
CA LYS A 32 15.04 -0.03 -3.87
C LYS A 32 15.33 0.37 -5.31
N ILE A 33 15.23 1.67 -5.61
CA ILE A 33 15.57 2.24 -6.92
C ILE A 33 17.02 1.92 -7.32
N GLY A 34 17.93 1.87 -6.35
CA GLY A 34 19.33 1.50 -6.55
C GLY A 34 19.54 0.05 -7.01
N ILE A 35 18.54 -0.82 -6.86
CA ILE A 35 18.54 -2.18 -7.44
C ILE A 35 17.90 -2.15 -8.83
N LYS A 36 16.79 -1.42 -9.00
CA LYS A 36 16.05 -1.34 -10.28
C LYS A 36 16.91 -0.81 -11.43
N ILE A 37 17.73 0.23 -11.19
CA ILE A 37 18.56 0.86 -12.23
C ILE A 37 19.62 -0.12 -12.79
N PRO A 38 20.48 -0.76 -11.96
CA PRO A 38 21.40 -1.78 -12.46
C PRO A 38 20.71 -2.93 -13.18
N VAL A 39 19.56 -3.38 -12.68
CA VAL A 39 18.77 -4.47 -13.30
C VAL A 39 18.30 -4.07 -14.69
N ILE A 40 17.70 -2.89 -14.86
CA ILE A 40 17.22 -2.48 -16.18
C ILE A 40 18.37 -2.27 -17.18
N ILE A 41 19.51 -1.75 -16.72
CA ILE A 41 20.71 -1.60 -17.55
C ILE A 41 21.20 -2.98 -17.99
N LEU A 42 21.39 -3.91 -17.04
CA LEU A 42 21.83 -5.28 -17.34
C LEU A 42 20.91 -5.95 -18.35
N PHE A 43 19.59 -5.92 -18.13
CA PHE A 43 18.64 -6.57 -19.03
C PHE A 43 18.55 -5.88 -20.41
N THR A 44 18.69 -4.56 -20.46
CA THR A 44 18.76 -3.83 -21.74
C THR A 44 20.02 -4.20 -22.52
N LEU A 45 21.15 -4.43 -21.85
CA LEU A 45 22.38 -4.92 -22.50
C LEU A 45 22.27 -6.38 -22.94
N LEU A 46 21.66 -7.25 -22.11
CA LEU A 46 21.47 -8.67 -22.42
C LEU A 46 20.44 -8.92 -23.54
N GLN A 47 19.47 -8.03 -23.71
CA GLN A 47 18.43 -8.09 -24.75
C GLN A 47 18.42 -6.80 -25.56
N PHE A 48 19.57 -6.46 -26.14
CA PHE A 48 19.76 -5.21 -26.86
C PHE A 48 18.77 -5.06 -28.03
N ASN A 49 17.73 -4.24 -27.82
CA ASN A 49 16.75 -3.90 -28.84
C ASN A 49 16.08 -2.56 -28.48
N PHE A 50 16.38 -1.50 -29.21
CA PHE A 50 15.77 -0.19 -29.00
C PHE A 50 14.59 0.11 -29.95
N LYS A 51 13.99 -0.94 -30.54
CA LYS A 51 12.79 -0.79 -31.37
C LYS A 51 11.56 -0.65 -30.48
N PHE A 52 11.41 0.51 -29.84
CA PHE A 52 10.26 0.80 -28.97
C PHE A 52 8.93 0.75 -29.73
N GLY A 53 8.91 1.18 -30.99
CA GLY A 53 7.74 1.08 -31.87
C GLY A 53 6.59 1.99 -31.44
N PHE A 54 6.90 3.18 -30.93
CA PHE A 54 5.91 4.21 -30.64
C PHE A 54 5.32 4.76 -31.94
N SER A 55 4.00 4.69 -32.08
CA SER A 55 3.27 5.22 -33.24
C SER A 55 1.84 5.55 -32.87
N PHE A 56 1.28 6.65 -33.40
CA PHE A 56 -0.14 7.00 -33.21
C PHE A 56 -1.10 5.93 -33.75
N LYS A 57 -0.66 5.18 -34.76
CA LYS A 57 -1.39 4.05 -35.32
C LYS A 57 -0.65 2.76 -35.01
N ASN A 58 -1.32 1.82 -34.34
CA ASN A 58 -0.75 0.51 -34.01
C ASN A 58 0.56 0.54 -33.20
N SER A 59 0.66 1.45 -32.21
CA SER A 59 1.81 1.47 -31.29
C SER A 59 2.07 0.10 -30.66
N ARG A 60 3.35 -0.27 -30.55
CA ARG A 60 3.81 -1.48 -29.84
C ARG A 60 3.71 -1.32 -28.32
N LEU A 61 4.00 -0.11 -27.82
CA LEU A 61 3.95 0.28 -26.41
C LEU A 61 2.94 1.45 -26.21
N PRO A 62 2.39 1.65 -25.00
CA PRO A 62 1.50 2.77 -24.71
C PRO A 62 2.18 4.13 -24.99
N LEU A 63 1.55 4.98 -25.80
CA LEU A 63 2.06 6.33 -26.09
C LEU A 63 1.98 7.27 -24.88
N PHE A 64 1.26 6.89 -23.85
CA PHE A 64 1.16 7.61 -22.59
C PHE A 64 2.53 8.02 -22.05
N TYR A 65 3.49 7.09 -22.00
CA TYR A 65 4.80 7.34 -21.39
C TYR A 65 5.60 8.49 -22.03
N PRO A 66 5.87 8.49 -23.35
CA PRO A 66 6.58 9.61 -23.97
C PRO A 66 5.77 10.91 -23.95
N LEU A 67 4.44 10.85 -24.06
CA LEU A 67 3.59 12.04 -24.03
C LEU A 67 3.58 12.72 -22.66
N VAL A 68 3.60 11.97 -21.56
CA VAL A 68 3.70 12.53 -20.20
C VAL A 68 5.03 13.24 -19.97
N ILE A 69 6.14 12.70 -20.50
CA ILE A 69 7.43 13.39 -20.51
C ILE A 69 7.34 14.70 -21.28
N ALA A 70 6.73 14.69 -22.47
CA ALA A 70 6.56 15.89 -23.28
C ALA A 70 5.75 16.97 -22.54
N ILE A 71 4.67 16.58 -21.86
CA ILE A 71 3.86 17.50 -21.03
C ILE A 71 4.70 18.12 -19.91
N ALA A 72 5.52 17.32 -19.21
CA ALA A 72 6.40 17.82 -18.15
C ALA A 72 7.41 18.85 -18.67
N VAL A 73 8.01 18.59 -19.83
CA VAL A 73 8.97 19.51 -20.47
C VAL A 73 8.29 20.80 -20.93
N ILE A 74 7.11 20.71 -21.54
CA ILE A 74 6.32 21.88 -21.92
C ILE A 74 5.96 22.71 -20.69
N ASN A 75 5.51 22.06 -19.61
CA ASN A 75 5.21 22.73 -18.34
C ASN A 75 6.44 23.45 -17.76
N TRP A 76 7.61 22.81 -17.81
CA TRP A 76 8.88 23.39 -17.37
C TRP A 76 9.24 24.69 -18.12
N PHE A 77 9.05 24.72 -19.44
CA PHE A 77 9.24 25.93 -20.24
C PHE A 77 8.19 27.02 -19.94
N ILE A 78 6.91 26.66 -19.90
CA ILE A 78 5.81 27.60 -19.61
C ILE A 78 5.98 28.23 -18.22
N GLY A 79 6.36 27.42 -17.23
CA GLY A 79 6.59 27.86 -15.86
C GLY A 79 7.89 28.64 -15.65
N LYS A 80 8.76 28.75 -16.67
CA LYS A 80 10.11 29.33 -16.58
C LYS A 80 10.96 28.74 -15.43
N ASN A 81 10.70 27.49 -15.06
CA ASN A 81 11.35 26.83 -13.93
C ASN A 81 12.80 26.38 -14.26
N TYR A 82 13.24 26.55 -15.52
CA TYR A 82 14.60 26.24 -15.98
C TYR A 82 15.70 27.04 -15.27
N THR A 83 15.35 28.15 -14.61
CA THR A 83 16.29 28.97 -13.82
C THR A 83 16.61 28.36 -12.45
N GLN A 84 15.78 27.45 -11.94
CA GLN A 84 15.95 26.85 -10.62
C GLN A 84 16.66 25.49 -10.69
N LEU A 85 17.93 25.45 -10.28
CA LEU A 85 18.75 24.23 -10.34
C LEU A 85 18.09 23.05 -9.60
N ASN A 86 17.60 23.26 -8.37
CA ASN A 86 16.99 22.19 -7.57
C ASN A 86 15.74 21.60 -8.26
N TYR A 87 14.91 22.46 -8.86
CA TYR A 87 13.78 22.00 -9.67
C TYR A 87 14.24 21.23 -10.91
N ASN A 88 15.28 21.67 -11.61
CA ASN A 88 15.81 20.96 -12.78
C ASN A 88 16.31 19.55 -12.44
N ILE A 89 16.94 19.36 -11.27
CA ILE A 89 17.37 18.04 -10.79
C ILE A 89 16.17 17.17 -10.45
N MET A 90 15.14 17.74 -9.81
CA MET A 90 13.87 17.03 -9.56
C MET A 90 13.17 16.62 -10.86
N LEU A 91 12.98 17.55 -11.82
CA LEU A 91 12.40 17.26 -13.13
C LEU A 91 13.18 16.15 -13.85
N SER A 92 14.51 16.22 -13.85
CA SER A 92 15.37 15.20 -14.46
C SER A 92 15.17 13.83 -13.80
N ALA A 93 15.04 13.79 -12.47
CA ALA A 93 14.75 12.55 -11.73
C ALA A 93 13.36 11.98 -12.11
N GLY A 94 12.33 12.81 -12.26
CA GLY A 94 11.01 12.36 -12.65
C GLY A 94 10.90 11.93 -14.11
N ILE A 95 11.58 12.61 -15.04
CA ILE A 95 11.78 12.12 -16.41
C ILE A 95 12.48 10.75 -16.37
N GLY A 96 13.48 10.59 -15.49
CA GLY A 96 14.13 9.32 -15.21
C GLY A 96 13.15 8.19 -14.82
N PHE A 97 12.19 8.45 -13.93
CA PHE A 97 11.15 7.47 -13.57
C PHE A 97 10.27 7.07 -14.75
N TRP A 98 9.88 8.02 -15.61
CA TRP A 98 9.12 7.69 -16.82
C TRP A 98 9.93 6.91 -17.85
N ILE A 99 11.22 7.23 -18.01
CA ILE A 99 12.14 6.45 -18.85
C ILE A 99 12.27 5.02 -18.31
N LEU A 100 12.39 4.86 -16.98
CA LEU A 100 12.40 3.53 -16.36
C LEU A 100 11.11 2.76 -16.62
N CYS A 101 9.94 3.41 -16.62
CA CYS A 101 8.69 2.77 -17.03
C CYS A 101 8.76 2.28 -18.48
N ILE A 102 9.23 3.12 -19.41
CA ILE A 102 9.37 2.77 -20.84
C ILE A 102 10.29 1.57 -21.02
N LEU A 103 11.44 1.56 -20.35
CA LEU A 103 12.39 0.46 -20.43
C LEU A 103 11.78 -0.80 -19.83
N ALA A 104 11.13 -0.71 -18.67
CA ALA A 104 10.56 -1.88 -18.00
C ALA A 104 9.44 -2.54 -18.83
N ILE A 105 8.48 -1.76 -19.34
CA ILE A 105 7.44 -2.30 -20.22
C ILE A 105 8.04 -2.84 -21.51
N HIS A 106 9.10 -2.21 -22.04
CA HIS A 106 9.79 -2.70 -23.22
C HIS A 106 10.40 -4.09 -23.00
N GLN A 107 11.08 -4.32 -21.87
CA GLN A 107 11.66 -5.62 -21.51
C GLN A 107 10.58 -6.69 -21.36
N VAL A 108 9.50 -6.37 -20.65
CA VAL A 108 8.35 -7.28 -20.51
C VAL A 108 7.73 -7.59 -21.87
N LYS A 109 7.56 -6.59 -22.74
CA LYS A 109 7.00 -6.76 -24.07
C LYS A 109 7.88 -7.64 -24.96
N LEU A 110 9.20 -7.48 -24.91
CA LEU A 110 10.15 -8.34 -25.61
C LEU A 110 10.03 -9.79 -25.15
N ALA A 111 10.01 -10.02 -23.83
CA ALA A 111 9.83 -11.36 -23.28
C ALA A 111 8.51 -11.99 -23.75
N VAL A 112 7.43 -11.21 -23.78
CA VAL A 112 6.13 -11.66 -24.31
C VAL A 112 6.19 -11.95 -25.79
N GLU A 113 6.90 -11.18 -26.61
CA GLU A 113 6.99 -11.42 -28.06
C GLU A 113 7.85 -12.65 -28.39
N GLN A 114 8.99 -12.80 -27.73
CA GLN A 114 9.99 -13.83 -28.04
C GLN A 114 9.60 -15.24 -27.54
N ASN A 115 8.88 -15.34 -26.42
CA ASN A 115 8.57 -16.63 -25.82
C ASN A 115 7.15 -17.11 -26.12
N GLN A 116 6.95 -18.42 -26.14
CA GLN A 116 5.59 -18.98 -26.22
C GLN A 116 4.79 -18.68 -24.95
N PRO A 117 3.45 -18.49 -25.02
CA PRO A 117 2.63 -18.20 -23.84
C PRO A 117 2.82 -19.19 -22.69
N VAL A 118 2.96 -20.49 -22.99
CA VAL A 118 3.18 -21.56 -21.99
C VAL A 118 4.41 -21.30 -21.13
N VAL A 119 5.52 -20.88 -21.74
CA VAL A 119 6.77 -20.60 -21.01
C VAL A 119 6.56 -19.46 -20.02
N ILE A 120 5.84 -18.42 -20.44
CA ILE A 120 5.53 -17.26 -19.60
C ILE A 120 4.57 -17.64 -18.47
N HIS A 121 3.59 -18.52 -18.71
CA HIS A 121 2.72 -19.03 -17.65
C HIS A 121 3.50 -19.76 -16.57
N GLN A 122 4.47 -20.58 -16.97
CA GLN A 122 5.34 -21.28 -16.02
C GLN A 122 6.23 -20.30 -15.27
N THR A 123 6.79 -19.28 -15.93
CA THR A 123 7.52 -18.19 -15.27
C THR A 123 6.66 -17.47 -14.22
N ILE A 124 5.41 -17.12 -14.55
CA ILE A 124 4.46 -16.47 -13.63
C ILE A 124 4.14 -17.40 -12.45
N LEU A 125 3.92 -18.69 -12.70
CA LEU A 125 3.67 -19.68 -11.66
C LEU A 125 4.85 -19.76 -10.69
N VAL A 126 6.07 -19.89 -11.20
CA VAL A 126 7.28 -19.93 -10.37
C VAL A 126 7.47 -18.63 -9.60
N PHE A 127 7.20 -17.47 -10.22
CA PHE A 127 7.23 -16.17 -9.54
C PHE A 127 6.29 -16.15 -8.33
N PHE A 128 5.04 -16.60 -8.48
CA PHE A 128 4.09 -16.63 -7.36
C PHE A 128 4.46 -17.63 -6.27
N ILE A 129 5.04 -18.78 -6.63
CA ILE A 129 5.59 -19.71 -5.63
C ILE A 129 6.69 -19.02 -4.81
N ILE A 130 7.64 -18.36 -5.47
CA ILE A 130 8.72 -17.63 -4.78
C ILE A 130 8.11 -16.54 -3.89
N ASN A 131 7.17 -15.74 -4.39
CA ASN A 131 6.54 -14.69 -3.61
C ASN A 131 5.80 -15.22 -2.36
N ALA A 132 5.11 -16.36 -2.50
CA ALA A 132 4.44 -17.01 -1.39
C ALA A 132 5.44 -17.54 -0.36
N LEU A 133 6.57 -18.12 -0.79
CA LEU A 133 7.64 -18.56 0.11
C LEU A 133 8.28 -17.40 0.89
N PHE A 134 8.54 -16.27 0.23
CA PHE A 134 9.03 -15.06 0.91
C PHE A 134 8.01 -14.52 1.92
N SER A 135 6.73 -14.50 1.55
CA SER A 135 5.65 -14.06 2.43
C SER A 135 5.49 -14.98 3.64
N ALA A 136 5.56 -16.30 3.43
CA ALA A 136 5.56 -17.30 4.51
C ALA A 136 6.79 -17.17 5.40
N GLY A 137 7.97 -16.88 4.83
CA GLY A 137 9.19 -16.59 5.57
C GLY A 137 9.06 -15.34 6.46
N ASN A 138 8.43 -14.26 5.95
CA ASN A 138 8.12 -13.08 6.76
C ASN A 138 7.22 -13.45 7.94
N LEU A 139 6.14 -14.20 7.70
CA LEU A 139 5.22 -14.61 8.74
C LEU A 139 5.87 -15.56 9.77
N ALA A 140 6.70 -16.49 9.32
CA ALA A 140 7.45 -17.40 10.20
C ALA A 140 8.42 -16.64 11.10
N ALA A 141 9.10 -15.61 10.58
CA ALA A 141 9.95 -14.74 11.40
C ALA A 141 9.15 -14.03 12.50
N ILE A 142 7.92 -13.59 12.21
CA ILE A 142 7.02 -12.99 13.21
C ILE A 142 6.58 -14.03 14.25
N PHE A 143 6.26 -15.26 13.86
CA PHE A 143 5.94 -16.33 14.81
C PHE A 143 7.12 -16.62 15.75
N LEU A 144 8.35 -16.63 15.21
CA LEU A 144 9.56 -16.83 16.01
C LEU A 144 9.82 -15.67 16.96
N GLU A 145 9.58 -14.42 16.55
CA GLU A 145 9.79 -13.24 17.41
C GLU A 145 8.71 -13.09 18.49
N THR A 146 7.45 -13.42 18.18
CA THR A 146 6.33 -13.22 19.10
C THR A 146 6.04 -14.42 19.98
N HIS A 147 6.52 -15.61 19.59
CA HIS A 147 6.13 -16.91 20.15
C HIS A 147 4.60 -17.15 20.15
N ALA A 148 3.86 -16.40 19.33
CA ALA A 148 2.41 -16.51 19.22
C ALA A 148 2.04 -17.26 17.95
N ILE A 149 1.08 -18.20 18.06
CA ILE A 149 0.53 -18.92 16.90
C ILE A 149 -0.23 -17.95 15.99
N ASN A 150 -0.97 -17.00 16.58
CA ASN A 150 -1.69 -15.96 15.85
C ASN A 150 -1.17 -14.54 16.21
N PRO A 151 -0.21 -14.00 15.44
CA PRO A 151 0.35 -12.68 15.67
C PRO A 151 -0.65 -11.54 15.44
N TYR A 152 -1.72 -11.76 14.66
CA TYR A 152 -2.78 -10.76 14.45
C TYR A 152 -3.56 -10.45 15.73
N THR A 153 -3.53 -11.36 16.72
CA THR A 153 -4.11 -11.17 18.05
C THR A 153 -3.07 -10.85 19.12
N TYR A 154 -1.79 -10.81 18.75
CA TYR A 154 -0.70 -10.57 19.69
C TYR A 154 -0.56 -9.08 20.00
N GLN A 155 -0.88 -8.69 21.24
CA GLN A 155 -0.84 -7.30 21.71
C GLN A 155 0.50 -6.91 22.36
N GLY A 156 1.41 -7.86 22.61
CA GLY A 156 2.72 -7.57 23.21
C GLY A 156 3.61 -6.70 22.30
N GLN A 157 4.79 -6.34 22.81
CA GLN A 157 5.75 -5.49 22.10
C GLN A 157 5.15 -4.15 21.64
N LEU A 158 4.37 -3.51 22.52
CA LEU A 158 3.71 -2.24 22.24
C LEU A 158 2.76 -2.30 21.02
N GLN A 159 2.13 -3.46 20.82
CA GLN A 159 1.24 -3.75 19.69
C GLN A 159 1.93 -3.63 18.31
N LYS A 160 3.22 -3.93 18.22
CA LYS A 160 3.97 -3.95 16.96
C LYS A 160 3.29 -4.82 15.90
N TYR A 161 2.86 -6.03 16.28
CA TYR A 161 2.25 -7.00 15.37
C TYR A 161 0.74 -6.83 15.30
N PHE A 162 -0.09 -7.30 16.22
CA PHE A 162 -1.55 -7.02 16.28
C PHE A 162 -2.23 -6.68 14.92
N LEU A 163 -2.83 -5.49 14.78
CA LEU A 163 -3.43 -4.97 13.55
C LEU A 163 -2.42 -4.76 12.40
N ASN A 164 -1.17 -4.45 12.74
CA ASN A 164 -0.10 -4.13 11.78
C ASN A 164 0.65 -5.37 11.29
N THR A 165 0.27 -6.59 11.71
CA THR A 165 0.99 -7.84 11.39
C THR A 165 1.16 -7.99 9.88
N GLY A 166 0.12 -7.64 9.13
CA GLY A 166 0.12 -7.66 7.68
C GLY A 166 1.16 -6.74 7.04
N ASP A 167 1.48 -5.60 7.66
CA ASP A 167 2.43 -4.60 7.16
C ASP A 167 3.87 -5.12 7.04
N TYR A 168 4.17 -6.20 7.74
CA TYR A 168 5.46 -6.88 7.72
C TYR A 168 5.54 -7.99 6.66
N ILE A 169 4.44 -8.33 5.98
CA ILE A 169 4.39 -9.41 4.97
C ILE A 169 4.56 -8.82 3.56
N ARG A 170 5.81 -8.50 3.23
CA ARG A 170 6.18 -7.70 2.04
C ARG A 170 6.45 -8.53 0.78
N GLY A 171 6.59 -9.85 0.92
CA GLY A 171 6.86 -10.75 -0.21
C GLY A 171 8.17 -10.41 -0.93
N VAL A 172 8.27 -10.76 -2.21
CA VAL A 172 9.51 -10.58 -2.99
C VAL A 172 9.84 -9.13 -3.32
N THR A 173 8.88 -8.21 -3.15
CA THR A 173 9.09 -6.78 -3.46
C THR A 173 9.85 -6.04 -2.36
N PHE A 174 9.79 -6.54 -1.12
CA PHE A 174 10.32 -5.87 0.08
C PHE A 174 9.82 -4.44 0.29
N ASP A 175 8.71 -4.06 -0.35
CA ASP A 175 8.13 -2.72 -0.30
C ASP A 175 7.09 -2.62 0.83
N THR A 176 5.82 -2.38 0.49
CA THR A 176 4.70 -2.36 1.43
C THR A 176 3.89 -3.65 1.34
N SER A 177 3.17 -3.97 2.41
CA SER A 177 2.16 -5.04 2.41
C SER A 177 1.13 -4.85 1.30
N THR A 178 0.75 -3.60 1.01
CA THR A 178 -0.17 -3.24 -0.07
C THR A 178 0.37 -3.63 -1.46
N THR A 179 1.67 -3.43 -1.71
CA THR A 179 2.32 -3.89 -2.96
C THR A 179 2.21 -5.41 -3.11
N ASN A 180 2.48 -6.16 -2.03
CA ASN A 180 2.35 -7.62 -2.03
C ASN A 180 0.89 -8.08 -2.14
N ALA A 181 -0.04 -7.39 -1.48
CA ALA A 181 -1.48 -7.64 -1.56
C ALA A 181 -1.95 -7.51 -3.01
N MET A 182 -1.55 -6.43 -3.68
CA MET A 182 -1.91 -6.17 -5.07
C MET A 182 -1.38 -7.23 -6.03
N LEU A 183 -0.11 -7.65 -5.87
CA LEU A 183 0.45 -8.75 -6.67
C LEU A 183 -0.32 -10.06 -6.46
N ASN A 184 -0.64 -10.41 -5.22
CA ASN A 184 -1.41 -11.62 -4.94
C ASN A 184 -2.86 -11.53 -5.42
N ALA A 185 -3.47 -10.34 -5.41
CA ALA A 185 -4.79 -10.11 -6.02
C ALA A 185 -4.75 -10.33 -7.55
N PHE A 186 -3.65 -9.95 -8.22
CA PHE A 186 -3.44 -10.34 -9.62
C PHE A 186 -3.35 -11.86 -9.78
N GLY A 187 -2.59 -12.53 -8.91
CA GLY A 187 -2.48 -13.99 -8.89
C GLY A 187 -3.82 -14.69 -8.70
N VAL A 188 -4.65 -14.19 -7.77
CA VAL A 188 -6.01 -14.69 -7.52
C VAL A 188 -6.86 -14.63 -8.80
N ILE A 189 -6.93 -13.47 -9.45
CA ILE A 189 -7.70 -13.32 -10.70
C ILE A 189 -7.13 -14.23 -11.80
N TYR A 190 -5.82 -14.21 -11.98
CA TYR A 190 -5.12 -14.96 -13.01
C TYR A 190 -5.34 -16.48 -12.86
N PHE A 191 -5.10 -17.06 -11.68
CA PHE A 191 -5.25 -18.50 -11.45
C PHE A 191 -6.71 -18.96 -11.38
N LEU A 192 -7.64 -18.09 -10.96
CA LEU A 192 -9.08 -18.35 -11.07
C LEU A 192 -9.50 -18.58 -12.53
N THR A 193 -9.08 -17.69 -13.44
CA THR A 193 -9.42 -17.85 -14.87
C THR A 193 -8.79 -19.08 -15.50
N ARG A 194 -7.62 -19.51 -14.99
CA ARG A 194 -6.89 -20.69 -15.42
C ARG A 194 -7.31 -21.99 -14.73
N LYS A 195 -8.29 -21.95 -13.82
CA LYS A 195 -8.78 -23.11 -13.06
C LYS A 195 -7.68 -23.81 -12.25
N ASN A 196 -6.60 -23.11 -11.90
CA ASN A 196 -5.53 -23.63 -11.05
C ASN A 196 -5.86 -23.33 -9.59
N ALA A 197 -6.73 -24.17 -9.01
CA ALA A 197 -7.21 -24.00 -7.64
C ALA A 197 -6.09 -23.97 -6.57
N PRO A 198 -5.03 -24.82 -6.63
CA PRO A 198 -3.94 -24.75 -5.66
C PRO A 198 -3.27 -23.38 -5.62
N MET A 199 -2.88 -22.84 -6.78
CA MET A 199 -2.21 -21.53 -6.84
C MET A 199 -3.17 -20.38 -6.53
N LEU A 200 -4.45 -20.50 -6.91
CA LEU A 200 -5.49 -19.56 -6.49
C LEU A 200 -5.54 -19.45 -4.96
N PHE A 201 -5.57 -20.58 -4.25
CA PHE A 201 -5.64 -20.60 -2.79
C PHE A 201 -4.36 -20.11 -2.13
N VAL A 202 -3.19 -20.43 -2.70
CA VAL A 202 -1.90 -19.88 -2.22
C VAL A 202 -1.88 -18.34 -2.35
N CYS A 203 -2.30 -17.80 -3.50
CA CYS A 203 -2.37 -16.35 -3.70
C CYS A 203 -3.43 -15.72 -2.78
N MET A 204 -4.59 -16.36 -2.60
CA MET A 204 -5.65 -15.85 -1.71
C MET A 204 -5.19 -15.84 -0.26
N ALA A 205 -4.57 -16.91 0.24
CA ALA A 205 -4.04 -16.97 1.59
C ALA A 205 -2.96 -15.89 1.80
N THR A 206 -2.02 -15.77 0.86
CA THR A 206 -0.97 -14.74 0.92
C THR A 206 -1.57 -13.33 0.93
N LEU A 207 -2.55 -13.05 0.06
CA LEU A 207 -3.29 -11.79 0.05
C LEU A 207 -3.92 -11.51 1.42
N LEU A 208 -4.64 -12.46 2.00
CA LEU A 208 -5.31 -12.27 3.29
C LEU A 208 -4.30 -11.96 4.40
N PHE A 209 -3.18 -12.68 4.45
CA PHE A 209 -2.14 -12.42 5.44
C PHE A 209 -1.53 -11.01 5.32
N THR A 210 -1.47 -10.40 4.13
CA THR A 210 -1.02 -8.99 4.05
C THR A 210 -1.92 -8.00 4.80
N GLY A 211 -3.14 -8.39 5.19
CA GLY A 211 -4.04 -7.55 6.00
C GLY A 211 -4.59 -6.32 5.29
N SER A 212 -4.45 -6.20 3.96
CA SER A 212 -4.87 -5.02 3.21
C SER A 212 -6.39 -4.98 3.00
N ASN A 213 -7.11 -4.30 3.92
CA ASN A 213 -8.57 -4.16 3.88
C ASN A 213 -9.07 -3.55 2.56
N PHE A 214 -8.37 -2.54 2.01
CA PHE A 214 -8.74 -1.93 0.74
C PHE A 214 -8.72 -2.94 -0.40
N ILE A 215 -7.61 -3.69 -0.56
CA ILE A 215 -7.48 -4.67 -1.64
C ILE A 215 -8.51 -5.80 -1.46
N ASN A 216 -8.80 -6.20 -0.22
CA ASN A 216 -9.86 -7.17 0.09
C ASN A 216 -11.26 -6.67 -0.34
N ILE A 217 -11.58 -5.39 -0.15
CA ILE A 217 -12.85 -4.83 -0.62
C ILE A 217 -12.90 -4.83 -2.16
N VAL A 218 -11.83 -4.38 -2.81
CA VAL A 218 -11.79 -4.33 -4.28
C VAL A 218 -11.88 -5.72 -4.89
N ILE A 219 -11.20 -6.74 -4.34
CA ILE A 219 -11.26 -8.10 -4.88
C ILE A 219 -12.67 -8.70 -4.70
N VAL A 220 -13.40 -8.37 -3.63
CA VAL A 220 -14.80 -8.78 -3.46
C VAL A 220 -15.69 -8.18 -4.56
N LEU A 221 -15.50 -6.90 -4.89
CA LEU A 221 -16.24 -6.26 -5.97
C LEU A 221 -15.91 -6.89 -7.34
N VAL A 222 -14.63 -7.22 -7.59
CA VAL A 222 -14.21 -7.93 -8.81
C VAL A 222 -14.80 -9.34 -8.86
N PHE A 223 -14.82 -10.07 -7.73
CA PHE A 223 -15.46 -11.37 -7.63
C PHE A 223 -16.96 -11.32 -7.89
N LEU A 224 -17.67 -10.33 -7.34
CA LEU A 224 -19.09 -10.14 -7.60
C LEU A 224 -19.34 -9.94 -9.11
N MET A 225 -18.56 -9.09 -9.76
CA MET A 225 -18.65 -8.90 -11.21
C MET A 225 -18.37 -10.20 -11.97
N LEU A 226 -17.30 -10.91 -11.63
CA LEU A 226 -16.92 -12.16 -12.30
C LEU A 226 -17.98 -13.25 -12.12
N PHE A 227 -18.56 -13.35 -10.92
CA PHE A 227 -19.62 -14.29 -10.58
C PHE A 227 -20.88 -14.06 -11.42
N ILE A 228 -21.21 -12.79 -11.72
CA ILE A 228 -22.39 -12.44 -12.53
C ILE A 228 -22.13 -12.69 -14.02
N PHE A 229 -21.01 -12.19 -14.58
CA PHE A 229 -20.92 -11.99 -16.03
C PHE A 229 -19.95 -12.90 -16.81
N LYS A 230 -18.95 -13.53 -16.19
CA LYS A 230 -17.81 -14.12 -16.94
C LYS A 230 -17.23 -15.43 -16.43
N THR A 231 -17.92 -16.13 -15.52
CA THR A 231 -17.39 -17.37 -14.92
C THR A 231 -18.30 -18.58 -15.11
N ASP A 232 -17.69 -19.76 -15.24
CA ASP A 232 -18.40 -21.04 -15.25
C ASP A 232 -18.73 -21.53 -13.83
N ARG A 233 -19.49 -22.63 -13.72
CA ARG A 233 -19.90 -23.19 -12.42
C ARG A 233 -18.70 -23.54 -11.53
N TYR A 234 -17.60 -24.04 -12.10
CA TYR A 234 -16.41 -24.40 -11.34
C TYR A 234 -15.72 -23.15 -10.76
N GLN A 235 -15.54 -22.11 -11.57
CA GLN A 235 -14.99 -20.83 -11.13
C GLN A 235 -15.87 -20.13 -10.10
N LYS A 236 -17.20 -20.20 -10.25
CA LYS A 236 -18.15 -19.70 -9.25
C LYS A 236 -17.97 -20.39 -7.90
N SER A 237 -17.81 -21.72 -7.89
CA SER A 237 -17.51 -22.46 -6.67
C SER A 237 -16.18 -22.01 -6.05
N LEU A 238 -15.13 -21.82 -6.86
CA LEU A 238 -13.84 -21.31 -6.38
C LEU A 238 -13.96 -19.90 -5.77
N ILE A 239 -14.74 -19.00 -6.39
CA ILE A 239 -15.03 -17.67 -5.83
C ILE A 239 -15.68 -17.79 -4.45
N VAL A 240 -16.70 -18.64 -4.31
CA VAL A 240 -17.37 -18.86 -3.02
C VAL A 240 -16.38 -19.36 -1.96
N VAL A 241 -15.49 -20.28 -2.31
CA VAL A 241 -14.43 -20.74 -1.38
C VAL A 241 -13.49 -19.60 -0.99
N CYS A 242 -13.07 -18.74 -1.93
CA CYS A 242 -12.25 -17.58 -1.61
C CYS A 242 -12.98 -16.58 -0.69
N LEU A 243 -14.28 -16.38 -0.86
CA LEU A 243 -15.10 -15.54 0.04
C LEU A 243 -15.20 -16.15 1.44
N VAL A 244 -15.35 -17.48 1.53
CA VAL A 244 -15.29 -18.19 2.82
C VAL A 244 -13.92 -18.02 3.47
N PHE A 245 -12.81 -18.10 2.72
CA PHE A 245 -11.46 -17.84 3.24
C PHE A 245 -11.35 -16.43 3.83
N LEU A 246 -11.86 -15.41 3.11
CA LEU A 246 -11.90 -14.04 3.61
C LEU A 246 -12.73 -13.93 4.89
N GLY A 247 -13.93 -14.53 4.92
CA GLY A 247 -14.79 -14.54 6.11
C GLY A 247 -14.13 -15.21 7.32
N VAL A 248 -13.47 -16.36 7.12
CA VAL A 248 -12.73 -17.06 8.17
C VAL A 248 -11.55 -16.21 8.65
N PHE A 249 -10.80 -15.59 7.74
CA PHE A 249 -9.70 -14.72 8.11
C PHE A 249 -10.18 -13.56 8.98
N MET A 250 -11.23 -12.86 8.56
CA MET A 250 -11.81 -11.74 9.29
C MET A 250 -12.44 -12.16 10.62
N ALA A 251 -13.00 -13.37 10.74
CA ALA A 251 -13.66 -13.81 11.97
C ALA A 251 -12.72 -14.48 12.99
N LYS A 252 -11.66 -15.17 12.52
CA LYS A 252 -10.83 -16.04 13.36
C LYS A 252 -9.37 -15.64 13.42
N ILE A 253 -8.82 -15.09 12.33
CA ILE A 253 -7.40 -14.72 12.27
C ILE A 253 -7.23 -13.27 12.71
N SER A 254 -7.99 -12.34 12.14
CA SER A 254 -7.90 -10.90 12.43
C SER A 254 -9.29 -10.27 12.70
N PRO A 255 -9.95 -10.61 13.83
CA PRO A 255 -11.26 -10.06 14.20
C PRO A 255 -11.28 -8.53 14.34
N GLN A 256 -10.15 -7.91 14.65
CA GLN A 256 -10.03 -6.47 14.82
C GLN A 256 -10.07 -5.72 13.48
N ASN A 257 -9.61 -6.34 12.39
CA ASN A 257 -9.71 -5.76 11.04
C ASN A 257 -11.17 -5.63 10.58
N ASN A 258 -12.05 -6.50 11.06
CA ASN A 258 -13.49 -6.38 10.82
C ASN A 258 -14.03 -5.08 11.43
N GLN A 259 -13.72 -4.81 12.70
CA GLN A 259 -14.15 -3.57 13.39
C GLN A 259 -13.60 -2.32 12.70
N TYR A 260 -12.34 -2.35 12.26
CA TYR A 260 -11.75 -1.27 11.49
C TYR A 260 -12.52 -1.01 10.19
N THR A 261 -12.84 -2.07 9.45
CA THR A 261 -13.56 -1.97 8.17
C THR A 261 -15.00 -1.47 8.36
N THR A 262 -15.72 -1.96 9.37
CA THR A 262 -17.07 -1.50 9.68
C THR A 262 -17.08 -0.02 10.07
N ASN A 263 -16.09 0.43 10.84
CA ASN A 263 -15.97 1.84 11.22
C ASN A 263 -15.62 2.73 10.03
N ALA A 264 -14.74 2.26 9.13
CA ALA A 264 -14.41 3.01 7.92
C ALA A 264 -15.64 3.17 6.99
N ILE A 265 -16.43 2.10 6.84
CA ILE A 265 -17.66 2.14 6.04
C ILE A 265 -18.72 3.01 6.73
N SER A 266 -18.87 2.94 8.05
CA SER A 266 -19.83 3.77 8.78
C SER A 266 -19.49 5.26 8.64
N ILE A 267 -18.22 5.66 8.75
CA ILE A 267 -17.77 7.04 8.51
C ILE A 267 -18.07 7.51 7.09
N LEU A 268 -17.97 6.62 6.09
CA LEU A 268 -18.29 6.96 4.70
C LEU A 268 -19.79 7.12 4.45
N LEU A 269 -20.63 6.30 5.09
CA LEU A 269 -22.08 6.25 4.86
C LEU A 269 -22.86 7.18 5.79
N HIS A 270 -22.40 7.38 7.01
CA HIS A 270 -23.04 8.19 8.03
C HIS A 270 -22.24 9.46 8.23
N LYS A 271 -22.92 10.60 8.05
CA LYS A 271 -22.40 11.92 8.40
C LYS A 271 -22.60 12.15 9.90
N ASP A 272 -22.11 11.24 10.74
CA ASP A 272 -22.32 11.37 12.17
C ASP A 272 -21.33 12.38 12.77
N PRO A 273 -21.82 13.26 13.67
CA PRO A 273 -21.02 14.31 14.27
C PRO A 273 -19.82 13.67 14.97
N SER A 274 -18.67 14.32 14.87
CA SER A 274 -17.47 13.98 15.63
C SER A 274 -17.90 13.49 17.02
N PRO A 275 -17.52 12.28 17.46
CA PRO A 275 -17.85 11.83 18.80
C PRO A 275 -17.45 12.97 19.74
N PRO A 276 -18.35 13.42 20.64
CA PRO A 276 -18.05 14.54 21.52
C PRO A 276 -16.70 14.21 22.13
N THR A 277 -15.70 15.08 21.90
CA THR A 277 -14.39 14.90 22.50
C THR A 277 -14.66 14.65 23.97
N PRO A 278 -14.42 13.43 24.49
CA PRO A 278 -14.53 13.25 25.91
C PRO A 278 -13.58 14.30 26.48
N PRO A 279 -14.00 15.12 27.47
CA PRO A 279 -13.09 16.08 28.06
C PRO A 279 -11.80 15.33 28.36
N VAL A 280 -10.64 15.93 28.06
CA VAL A 280 -9.32 15.27 28.09
C VAL A 280 -9.09 14.46 29.39
N TRP A 281 -9.85 14.80 30.43
CA TRP A 281 -9.86 14.24 31.77
C TRP A 281 -10.93 13.18 32.05
N ALA A 282 -11.95 12.97 31.22
CA ALA A 282 -13.07 12.06 31.48
C ALA A 282 -12.63 10.64 31.86
N ASN A 283 -11.56 10.15 31.23
CA ASN A 283 -11.01 8.81 31.45
C ASN A 283 -9.80 8.81 32.41
N VAL A 284 -9.35 9.97 32.86
CA VAL A 284 -8.29 10.08 33.87
C VAL A 284 -8.97 10.01 35.24
N PRO A 285 -8.60 9.08 36.13
CA PRO A 285 -9.13 9.04 37.48
C PRO A 285 -8.97 10.40 38.18
N VAL A 286 -9.95 10.81 38.97
CA VAL A 286 -10.03 12.16 39.56
C VAL A 286 -8.75 12.50 40.36
N GLU A 287 -8.14 11.51 41.00
CA GLU A 287 -6.89 11.61 41.74
C GLU A 287 -5.66 11.97 40.90
N ALA A 288 -5.66 11.67 39.60
CA ALA A 288 -4.53 11.91 38.69
C ALA A 288 -4.67 13.21 37.87
N ARG A 289 -5.81 13.92 37.99
CA ARG A 289 -6.04 15.18 37.28
C ARG A 289 -5.38 16.37 38.02
N PRO A 290 -4.84 17.39 37.31
CA PRO A 290 -4.37 18.62 37.94
C PRO A 290 -5.51 19.34 38.69
N ASP A 291 -5.23 19.98 39.82
CA ASP A 291 -6.28 20.67 40.61
C ASP A 291 -6.94 21.82 39.84
N SER A 292 -6.21 22.41 38.88
CA SER A 292 -6.69 23.50 38.01
C SER A 292 -7.83 23.10 37.07
N VAL A 293 -8.07 21.80 36.87
CA VAL A 293 -9.12 21.29 35.97
C VAL A 293 -10.26 20.59 36.72
N LEU A 294 -10.23 20.57 38.05
CA LEU A 294 -11.23 19.92 38.88
C LEU A 294 -12.35 20.88 39.25
N SER A 295 -13.59 20.39 39.20
CA SER A 295 -14.69 21.04 39.88
C SER A 295 -14.52 20.96 41.41
N PHE A 296 -15.26 21.78 42.15
CA PHE A 296 -15.20 21.81 43.62
C PHE A 296 -15.46 20.42 44.25
N ASP A 297 -16.45 19.69 43.73
CA ASP A 297 -16.78 18.35 44.22
C ASP A 297 -15.72 17.32 43.86
N GLU A 298 -15.14 17.40 42.66
CA GLU A 298 -14.02 16.53 42.26
C GLU A 298 -12.76 16.82 43.09
N HIS A 299 -12.54 18.07 43.50
CA HIS A 299 -11.45 18.44 44.40
C HIS A 299 -11.62 17.79 45.77
N ARG A 300 -12.86 17.79 46.32
CA ARG A 300 -13.18 17.08 47.56
C ARG A 300 -13.03 15.57 47.41
N GLN A 301 -13.46 15.01 46.29
CA GLN A 301 -13.31 13.59 45.99
C GLN A 301 -11.82 13.20 45.89
N LYS A 302 -11.00 14.00 45.20
CA LYS A 302 -9.55 13.80 45.10
C LYS A 302 -8.90 13.83 46.48
N GLN A 303 -9.22 14.82 47.30
CA GLN A 303 -8.68 14.91 48.67
C GLN A 303 -9.09 13.70 49.52
N ALA A 304 -10.34 13.24 49.41
CA ALA A 304 -10.82 12.05 50.12
C ALA A 304 -10.10 10.77 49.67
N ILE A 305 -9.88 10.60 48.36
CA ILE A 305 -9.12 9.47 47.81
C ILE A 305 -7.67 9.50 48.31
N ILE A 306 -6.99 10.64 48.18
CA ILE A 306 -5.59 10.79 48.62
C ILE A 306 -5.45 10.55 50.13
N PHE A 307 -6.39 11.07 50.93
CA PHE A 307 -6.41 10.87 52.38
C PHE A 307 -6.67 9.40 52.74
N ARG A 308 -7.65 8.75 52.10
CA ARG A 308 -7.92 7.33 52.31
C ARG A 308 -6.70 6.48 51.95
N ASP A 309 -6.04 6.79 50.84
CA ASP A 309 -4.86 6.08 50.37
C ASP A 309 -3.65 6.32 51.28
N SER A 310 -3.50 7.51 51.87
CA SER A 310 -2.43 7.80 52.83
C SER A 310 -2.64 7.07 54.15
N VAL A 311 -3.87 7.06 54.67
CA VAL A 311 -4.25 6.28 55.86
C VAL A 311 -4.08 4.78 55.61
N TYR A 312 -4.52 4.29 54.45
CA TYR A 312 -4.34 2.89 54.08
C TYR A 312 -2.86 2.51 53.98
N LYS A 313 -2.02 3.33 53.34
CA LYS A 313 -0.56 3.11 53.26
C LYS A 313 0.13 3.18 54.62
N ALA A 314 -0.33 4.04 55.52
CA ALA A 314 0.20 4.13 56.88
C ALA A 314 -0.17 2.90 57.73
N ALA A 315 -1.41 2.40 57.59
CA ALA A 315 -1.89 1.21 58.28
C ALA A 315 -1.41 -0.11 57.66
N HIS A 316 -1.10 -0.10 56.36
CA HIS A 316 -0.60 -1.24 55.59
C HIS A 316 0.69 -0.83 54.88
N PRO A 317 1.81 -0.66 55.62
CA PRO A 317 3.09 -0.33 55.03
C PRO A 317 3.38 -1.36 53.93
N LYS A 318 3.69 -0.84 52.74
CA LYS A 318 3.79 -1.61 51.50
C LYS A 318 4.77 -2.77 51.69
N ARG A 319 4.27 -3.96 52.00
CA ARG A 319 5.04 -5.18 51.87
C ARG A 319 5.24 -5.32 50.37
N THR A 320 6.50 -5.33 49.92
CA THR A 320 6.83 -5.60 48.53
C THR A 320 6.44 -7.04 48.25
N GLU A 321 5.15 -7.27 47.98
CA GLU A 321 4.72 -8.50 47.36
C GLU A 321 5.28 -8.45 45.96
N ILE A 322 6.38 -9.18 45.81
CA ILE A 322 6.80 -9.70 44.52
C ILE A 322 5.56 -10.46 44.01
N ILE A 323 4.82 -9.84 43.09
CA ILE A 323 3.77 -10.51 42.34
C ILE A 323 4.49 -11.61 41.58
N LYS A 324 4.58 -12.80 42.18
CA LYS A 324 4.99 -13.98 41.45
C LYS A 324 3.91 -14.20 40.39
N PRO A 325 4.26 -14.36 39.10
CA PRO A 325 3.28 -14.74 38.10
C PRO A 325 2.54 -15.96 38.63
N GLN A 326 1.23 -15.82 38.85
CA GLN A 326 0.40 -16.96 39.23
C GLN A 326 0.23 -17.79 37.97
N ASP A 327 1.16 -18.72 37.76
CA ASP A 327 1.07 -19.77 36.74
C ASP A 327 0.01 -20.83 37.06
N LYS A 328 -0.72 -20.68 38.17
CA LYS A 328 -1.72 -21.65 38.59
C LYS A 328 -3.00 -21.45 37.77
N PRO A 329 -3.46 -22.48 37.05
CA PRO A 329 -4.76 -22.46 36.41
C PRO A 329 -5.86 -22.21 37.47
N TYR A 330 -6.86 -21.42 37.13
CA TYR A 330 -8.04 -21.15 37.96
C TYR A 330 -9.30 -21.56 37.19
N GLU A 331 -10.34 -21.95 37.91
CA GLU A 331 -11.63 -22.30 37.31
C GLU A 331 -12.46 -21.02 37.11
N THR A 332 -12.88 -20.76 35.88
CA THR A 332 -13.81 -19.66 35.56
C THR A 332 -15.22 -20.00 36.04
N GLU A 333 -16.09 -19.00 36.19
CA GLU A 333 -17.49 -19.19 36.65
C GLU A 333 -18.31 -20.19 35.80
N GLY A 334 -17.84 -20.55 34.60
CA GLY A 334 -18.43 -21.59 33.74
C GLY A 334 -17.73 -22.96 33.77
N GLY A 335 -16.89 -23.23 34.78
CA GLY A 335 -16.18 -24.51 34.95
C GLY A 335 -15.00 -24.73 34.00
N ARG A 336 -14.57 -23.69 33.26
CA ARG A 336 -13.38 -23.80 32.38
C ARG A 336 -12.13 -23.42 33.16
N ILE A 337 -11.14 -24.28 33.13
CA ILE A 337 -9.81 -23.99 33.66
C ILE A 337 -9.14 -22.95 32.74
N ALA A 338 -8.85 -21.76 33.27
CA ALA A 338 -8.15 -20.68 32.61
C ALA A 338 -6.82 -20.38 33.33
N ILE A 339 -5.78 -20.04 32.58
CA ILE A 339 -4.54 -19.50 33.14
C ILE A 339 -4.66 -17.99 33.08
N LYS A 340 -4.28 -17.28 34.15
CA LYS A 340 -4.34 -15.82 34.17
C LYS A 340 -3.34 -15.30 33.15
N GLY A 341 -3.86 -14.83 32.01
CA GLY A 341 -3.05 -14.21 30.97
C GLY A 341 -2.34 -12.97 31.51
N PRO A 342 -1.29 -12.50 30.81
CA PRO A 342 -0.62 -11.25 31.15
C PRO A 342 -1.64 -10.10 31.19
N ASP A 343 -1.44 -9.13 32.09
CA ASP A 343 -2.32 -7.97 32.20
C ASP A 343 -2.24 -7.14 30.92
N ILE A 344 -3.29 -7.22 30.09
CA ILE A 344 -3.40 -6.49 28.83
C ILE A 344 -3.40 -4.97 29.03
N ASN A 345 -3.67 -4.48 30.25
CA ASN A 345 -3.61 -3.06 30.58
C ASN A 345 -2.20 -2.60 30.96
N SER A 346 -1.24 -3.53 31.10
CA SER A 346 0.15 -3.19 31.38
C SER A 346 0.82 -2.58 30.15
N ALA A 347 1.82 -1.71 30.39
CA ALA A 347 2.54 -0.95 29.38
C ALA A 347 2.98 -1.74 28.12
N PRO A 348 3.55 -2.97 28.20
CA PRO A 348 3.97 -3.70 26.99
C PRO A 348 2.85 -4.15 26.06
N TYR A 349 1.59 -4.13 26.52
CA TYR A 349 0.40 -4.49 25.74
C TYR A 349 -0.40 -3.28 25.25
N GLN A 350 0.04 -2.07 25.62
CA GLN A 350 -0.54 -0.81 25.19
C GLN A 350 0.29 -0.24 24.03
N SER A 351 -0.36 0.50 23.13
CA SER A 351 0.34 1.19 22.04
C SER A 351 1.39 2.16 22.59
N SER A 352 2.58 2.19 22.01
CA SER A 352 3.64 3.13 22.41
C SER A 352 3.13 4.57 22.42
N THR A 353 3.34 5.28 23.53
CA THR A 353 3.11 6.73 23.63
C THR A 353 4.30 7.54 23.15
N GLN A 354 5.45 6.89 22.90
CA GLN A 354 6.65 7.56 22.42
C GLN A 354 6.55 7.83 20.92
N THR A 355 6.78 9.08 20.53
CA THR A 355 6.91 9.48 19.12
C THR A 355 8.13 8.79 18.49
N PRO A 356 7.96 7.91 17.50
CA PRO A 356 9.07 7.28 16.78
C PRO A 356 10.02 8.32 16.15
N PRO A 357 11.30 7.99 15.94
CA PRO A 357 12.28 8.92 15.35
C PRO A 357 11.81 9.53 14.02
N GLU A 358 11.16 8.74 13.17
CA GLU A 358 10.63 9.21 11.88
C GLU A 358 9.53 10.26 12.07
N GLN A 359 8.60 10.03 13.01
CA GLN A 359 7.56 11.01 13.34
C GLN A 359 8.14 12.28 13.98
N LYS A 360 9.22 12.16 14.78
CA LYS A 360 9.89 13.33 15.36
C LYS A 360 10.42 14.27 14.27
N GLN A 361 10.94 13.74 13.17
CA GLN A 361 11.38 14.56 12.04
C GLN A 361 10.21 15.31 11.39
N LEU A 362 9.04 14.67 11.27
CA LEU A 362 7.83 15.32 10.76
C LEU A 362 7.34 16.44 11.69
N VAL A 363 7.31 16.19 13.00
CA VAL A 363 6.92 17.20 14.00
C VAL A 363 7.89 18.38 13.99
N GLN A 364 9.19 18.13 13.96
CA GLN A 364 10.21 19.18 13.85
C GLN A 364 10.04 20.01 12.57
N PHE A 365 9.70 19.36 11.45
CA PHE A 365 9.43 20.06 10.20
C PHE A 365 8.17 20.96 10.32
N ILE A 366 7.11 20.45 10.94
CA ILE A 366 5.88 21.22 11.21
C ILE A 366 6.19 22.44 12.08
N ASP A 367 6.93 22.25 13.17
CA ASP A 367 7.31 23.34 14.07
C ASP A 367 8.13 24.42 13.36
N ALA A 368 9.06 24.01 12.49
CA ALA A 368 9.90 24.91 11.70
C ALA A 368 9.12 25.69 10.62
N HIS A 369 8.00 25.15 10.12
CA HIS A 369 7.21 25.73 9.01
C HIS A 369 5.79 26.09 9.41
N LYS A 370 5.53 26.26 10.71
CA LYS A 370 4.19 26.39 11.29
C LYS A 370 3.31 27.45 10.62
N THR A 371 3.88 28.60 10.28
CA THR A 371 3.15 29.71 9.63
C THR A 371 2.80 29.46 8.17
N ALA A 372 3.50 28.53 7.52
CA ALA A 372 3.35 28.21 6.12
C ALA A 372 2.57 26.90 5.88
N LEU A 373 2.13 26.23 6.94
CA LEU A 373 1.36 24.98 6.91
C LEU A 373 -0.10 25.24 7.35
N PRO A 374 -1.05 25.41 6.41
CA PRO A 374 -2.42 25.79 6.73
C PRO A 374 -3.17 24.84 7.66
N VAL A 375 -2.86 23.54 7.62
CA VAL A 375 -3.55 22.48 8.37
C VAL A 375 -2.69 21.98 9.52
N ALA A 376 -1.49 21.48 9.26
CA ALA A 376 -0.62 20.88 10.28
C ALA A 376 -0.01 21.90 11.23
N GLY A 377 0.13 23.17 10.81
CA GLY A 377 0.67 24.25 11.64
C GLY A 377 -0.30 24.79 12.71
N GLN A 378 -1.58 24.43 12.64
CA GLN A 378 -2.58 24.91 13.61
C GLN A 378 -2.48 24.16 14.94
N GLU A 379 -2.33 24.88 16.06
CA GLU A 379 -2.29 24.30 17.42
C GLU A 379 -3.63 23.67 17.83
N ILE A 380 -4.72 24.20 17.28
CA ILE A 380 -6.04 23.66 17.52
C ILE A 380 -6.19 22.43 16.65
N VAL A 381 -6.20 21.28 17.32
CA VAL A 381 -6.63 19.98 16.80
C VAL A 381 -8.06 20.16 16.28
N VAL A 382 -8.23 20.69 15.07
CA VAL A 382 -9.57 20.84 14.52
C VAL A 382 -10.12 19.43 14.34
N PRO A 383 -11.20 19.04 15.04
CA PRO A 383 -11.85 17.74 14.85
C PRO A 383 -12.57 17.62 13.49
N ARG A 384 -12.33 18.55 12.55
CA ARG A 384 -12.95 18.64 11.23
C ARG A 384 -12.19 17.87 10.16
N LEU A 385 -11.67 16.70 10.49
CA LEU A 385 -11.35 15.72 9.47
C LEU A 385 -12.13 14.44 9.78
N ASP A 386 -13.46 14.60 9.80
CA ASP A 386 -14.46 13.55 9.56
C ASP A 386 -14.27 12.87 8.19
N ARG A 387 -13.43 13.45 7.33
CA ARG A 387 -13.19 12.99 5.96
C ARG A 387 -11.85 12.27 5.82
N PRO A 388 -11.77 11.22 4.99
CA PRO A 388 -10.52 10.59 4.60
C PRO A 388 -9.57 11.59 3.92
N GLY A 389 -8.28 11.52 4.26
CA GLY A 389 -7.25 12.37 3.66
C GLY A 389 -7.20 12.29 2.13
N LYS A 390 -7.47 11.13 1.51
CA LYS A 390 -7.60 11.03 0.04
C LYS A 390 -8.61 11.99 -0.55
N LEU A 391 -9.79 12.09 0.07
CA LEU A 391 -10.85 12.99 -0.41
C LEU A 391 -10.42 14.45 -0.28
N ILE A 392 -9.74 14.79 0.82
CA ILE A 392 -9.24 16.15 1.05
C ILE A 392 -8.13 16.49 0.05
N GLY A 393 -7.23 15.57 -0.26
CA GLY A 393 -6.20 15.74 -1.29
C GLY A 393 -6.80 16.07 -2.67
N PHE A 394 -7.81 15.30 -3.10
CA PHE A 394 -8.53 15.61 -4.34
C PHE A 394 -9.21 16.98 -4.29
N LEU A 395 -9.84 17.34 -3.15
CA LEU A 395 -10.45 18.66 -2.99
C LEU A 395 -9.40 19.78 -3.08
N GLN A 396 -8.22 19.60 -2.48
CA GLN A 396 -7.09 20.53 -2.58
C GLN A 396 -6.65 20.69 -4.04
N THR A 397 -6.49 19.59 -4.80
CA THR A 397 -6.17 19.65 -6.24
C THR A 397 -7.24 20.41 -7.02
N THR A 398 -8.53 20.10 -6.83
CA THR A 398 -9.60 20.81 -7.54
C THR A 398 -9.64 22.30 -7.19
N ASN A 399 -9.40 22.65 -5.93
CA ASN A 399 -9.37 24.03 -5.47
C ASN A 399 -8.18 24.80 -6.06
N PHE A 400 -7.00 24.17 -6.07
CA PHE A 400 -5.80 24.70 -6.70
C PHE A 400 -6.05 25.02 -8.18
N LEU A 401 -6.60 24.06 -8.93
CA LEU A 401 -6.88 24.24 -10.36
C LEU A 401 -7.92 25.33 -10.64
N ARG A 402 -8.92 25.51 -9.76
CA ARG A 402 -9.90 26.60 -9.85
C ARG A 402 -9.26 27.98 -9.68
N HIS A 403 -8.29 28.10 -8.78
CA HIS A 403 -7.57 29.36 -8.54
C HIS A 403 -6.45 29.62 -9.56
N HIS A 404 -5.96 28.57 -10.24
CA HIS A 404 -4.87 28.66 -11.21
C HIS A 404 -5.33 28.15 -12.58
N ILE A 405 -6.15 28.95 -13.27
CA ILE A 405 -6.78 28.57 -14.55
C ILE A 405 -5.74 28.16 -15.61
N ASN A 406 -4.60 28.85 -15.64
CA ASN A 406 -3.49 28.52 -16.54
C ASN A 406 -2.84 27.13 -16.27
N LYS A 407 -3.00 26.61 -15.05
CA LYS A 407 -2.51 25.28 -14.63
C LYS A 407 -3.53 24.17 -14.87
N ILE A 408 -4.78 24.47 -15.23
CA ILE A 408 -5.80 23.44 -15.57
C ILE A 408 -5.32 22.54 -16.71
N ILE A 409 -4.66 23.10 -17.71
CA ILE A 409 -4.30 22.38 -18.93
C ILE A 409 -3.12 21.43 -18.69
N THR A 410 -2.03 21.95 -18.11
CA THR A 410 -0.73 21.25 -18.01
C THR A 410 -0.29 20.96 -16.58
N GLY A 411 -1.09 21.31 -15.57
CA GLY A 411 -0.81 21.07 -14.15
C GLY A 411 0.23 22.03 -13.55
N ALA A 412 0.56 21.80 -12.28
CA ALA A 412 1.58 22.53 -11.53
C ALA A 412 3.02 22.27 -12.01
N GLY A 413 3.22 21.17 -12.75
CA GLY A 413 4.53 20.64 -13.09
C GLY A 413 4.92 19.47 -12.19
N MET A 414 5.76 18.60 -12.74
CA MET A 414 6.27 17.41 -12.08
C MET A 414 6.96 17.77 -10.75
N GLY A 415 6.52 17.14 -9.65
CA GLY A 415 7.09 17.36 -8.32
C GLY A 415 6.62 18.63 -7.60
N ASN A 416 5.75 19.44 -8.21
CA ASN A 416 5.25 20.68 -7.60
C ASN A 416 3.91 20.53 -6.86
N PHE A 417 3.25 19.37 -6.91
CA PHE A 417 1.94 19.21 -6.27
C PHE A 417 1.68 17.85 -5.63
N SER A 418 1.77 16.73 -6.37
CA SER A 418 1.33 15.43 -5.84
C SER A 418 2.03 14.27 -6.54
N SER A 419 3.20 13.89 -6.04
CA SER A 419 3.97 12.71 -6.49
C SER A 419 4.83 12.13 -5.39
N LYS A 420 5.21 10.84 -5.50
CA LYS A 420 6.19 10.23 -4.58
C LYS A 420 7.54 10.94 -4.69
N LEU A 421 7.88 11.41 -5.89
CA LEU A 421 9.05 12.24 -6.14
C LEU A 421 9.02 13.56 -5.37
N ALA A 422 7.89 14.27 -5.33
CA ALA A 422 7.75 15.49 -4.52
C ALA A 422 8.05 15.19 -3.04
N PHE A 423 7.48 14.11 -2.50
CA PHE A 423 7.76 13.65 -1.14
C PHE A 423 9.25 13.30 -0.91
N ARG A 424 9.92 12.65 -1.87
CA ARG A 424 11.37 12.38 -1.79
C ARG A 424 12.20 13.66 -1.81
N ALA A 425 11.86 14.61 -2.69
CA ALA A 425 12.59 15.85 -2.88
C ALA A 425 12.61 16.75 -1.63
N THR A 426 11.67 16.55 -0.69
CA THR A 426 11.69 17.23 0.63
C THR A 426 12.95 16.95 1.44
N GLY A 427 13.61 15.80 1.23
CA GLY A 427 14.74 15.37 2.05
C GLY A 427 14.36 14.85 3.45
N LEU A 428 13.07 14.63 3.73
CA LEU A 428 12.57 14.13 5.01
C LEU A 428 12.67 12.60 5.18
N GLY A 429 13.19 11.89 4.16
CA GLY A 429 13.56 10.47 4.24
C GLY A 429 12.41 9.45 4.18
N PHE A 430 11.17 9.82 4.49
CA PHE A 430 10.05 8.86 4.59
C PHE A 430 9.61 8.25 3.25
N ALA A 431 9.82 8.94 2.13
CA ALA A 431 9.52 8.40 0.78
C ALA A 431 10.75 7.77 0.10
N GLY A 432 11.87 7.67 0.82
CA GLY A 432 13.18 7.27 0.30
C GLY A 432 14.19 8.44 0.30
N GLY A 433 15.45 8.11 0.04
CA GLY A 433 16.53 9.10 0.03
C GLY A 433 16.50 10.04 -1.19
N TYR A 434 16.92 11.28 -0.97
CA TYR A 434 17.15 12.28 -2.00
C TYR A 434 18.40 13.10 -1.62
N PRO A 435 19.24 13.54 -2.58
CA PRO A 435 20.45 14.28 -2.25
C PRO A 435 20.14 15.58 -1.50
N HIS A 436 20.61 15.70 -0.25
CA HIS A 436 20.31 16.86 0.61
C HIS A 436 20.65 18.22 -0.03
N LYS A 437 21.73 18.30 -0.81
CA LYS A 437 22.12 19.54 -1.51
C LYS A 437 21.07 20.04 -2.52
N PHE A 438 20.25 19.14 -3.06
CA PHE A 438 19.29 19.45 -4.12
C PHE A 438 17.85 19.40 -3.63
N THR A 439 17.61 19.36 -2.31
CA THR A 439 16.24 19.33 -1.77
C THR A 439 15.39 20.45 -2.34
N TYR A 440 14.15 20.11 -2.64
CA TYR A 440 13.19 20.98 -3.28
C TYR A 440 11.80 20.72 -2.71
N ILE A 441 11.11 21.78 -2.32
CA ILE A 441 9.72 21.74 -1.89
C ILE A 441 8.98 22.83 -2.67
N GLY A 442 8.14 22.42 -3.61
CA GLY A 442 7.26 23.35 -4.31
C GLY A 442 6.25 23.97 -3.34
N HIS A 443 5.95 25.25 -3.48
CA HIS A 443 5.03 25.95 -2.58
C HIS A 443 3.64 25.29 -2.57
N ASP A 444 3.09 25.00 -3.74
CA ASP A 444 1.76 24.37 -3.87
C ASP A 444 1.72 22.97 -3.25
N PHE A 445 2.79 22.18 -3.42
CA PHE A 445 2.94 20.90 -2.73
C PHE A 445 3.00 21.07 -1.20
N MET A 446 3.75 22.06 -0.72
CA MET A 446 3.96 22.31 0.70
C MET A 446 2.64 22.60 1.41
N VAL A 447 1.86 23.55 0.88
CA VAL A 447 0.62 24.04 1.52
C VAL A 447 -0.60 23.13 1.29
N ASN A 448 -0.47 22.12 0.43
CA ASN A 448 -1.54 21.15 0.14
C ASN A 448 -1.14 19.74 0.61
N HIS A 449 -0.60 18.92 -0.28
CA HIS A 449 -0.42 17.48 -0.06
C HIS A 449 0.62 17.14 1.00
N LEU A 450 1.70 17.91 1.09
CA LEU A 450 2.69 17.71 2.15
C LEU A 450 2.08 18.06 3.52
N ASP A 451 1.43 19.22 3.63
CA ASP A 451 0.72 19.64 4.84
C ASP A 451 -0.34 18.63 5.28
N LEU A 452 -1.14 18.13 4.35
CA LEU A 452 -2.15 17.10 4.62
C LEU A 452 -1.51 15.79 5.10
N TYR A 453 -0.42 15.35 4.46
CA TYR A 453 0.33 14.18 4.88
C TYR A 453 0.89 14.38 6.30
N LEU A 454 1.55 15.52 6.56
CA LEU A 454 2.11 15.86 7.86
C LEU A 454 1.04 15.87 8.95
N ASN A 455 -0.15 16.40 8.68
CA ASN A 455 -1.26 16.43 9.61
C ASN A 455 -1.75 15.03 10.03
N TYR A 456 -1.67 14.01 9.16
CA TYR A 456 -2.05 12.64 9.52
C TYR A 456 -0.89 11.79 10.04
N PHE A 457 0.27 11.86 9.39
CA PHE A 457 1.38 10.96 9.65
C PHE A 457 2.33 11.43 10.76
N SER A 458 2.21 12.68 11.23
CA SER A 458 2.84 13.12 12.50
C SER A 458 2.09 12.64 13.74
N LYS A 459 0.85 12.16 13.59
CA LYS A 459 0.00 11.68 14.70
C LYS A 459 0.27 10.21 15.02
N ARG A 460 -0.50 9.67 15.99
CA ARG A 460 -0.43 8.25 16.39
C ARG A 460 -0.72 7.31 15.21
N ALA A 461 -0.19 6.09 15.27
CA ALA A 461 -0.25 5.08 14.20
C ALA A 461 -1.66 4.81 13.64
N GLY A 462 -2.73 4.96 14.44
CA GLY A 462 -4.10 4.80 13.97
C GLY A 462 -4.52 5.76 12.84
N PHE A 463 -3.80 6.88 12.67
CA PHE A 463 -4.02 7.83 11.57
C PHE A 463 -3.25 7.47 10.29
N HIS A 464 -2.32 6.52 10.35
CA HIS A 464 -1.37 6.16 9.28
C HIS A 464 -2.00 5.18 8.29
N SER A 465 -3.24 5.45 7.89
CA SER A 465 -3.98 4.61 6.94
C SER A 465 -3.79 5.08 5.50
N LEU A 466 -3.88 4.14 4.56
CA LEU A 466 -3.97 4.43 3.12
C LEU A 466 -5.10 5.41 2.80
N THR A 467 -6.22 5.37 3.52
CA THR A 467 -7.36 6.29 3.32
C THR A 467 -7.02 7.74 3.66
N ASN A 468 -6.03 7.93 4.54
CA ASN A 468 -5.56 9.25 4.99
C ASN A 468 -4.35 9.74 4.20
N SER A 469 -3.66 8.84 3.48
CA SER A 469 -2.59 9.24 2.56
C SER A 469 -3.18 9.94 1.33
N PRO A 470 -2.66 11.11 0.93
CA PRO A 470 -3.10 11.81 -0.27
C PRO A 470 -2.67 11.12 -1.58
N PHE A 471 -1.96 10.00 -1.52
CA PHE A 471 -1.36 9.40 -2.69
C PHE A 471 -2.41 8.85 -3.67
N SER A 472 -2.26 9.16 -4.95
CA SER A 472 -3.17 8.72 -6.01
C SER A 472 -2.53 9.02 -7.37
N VAL A 473 -2.56 8.05 -8.29
CA VAL A 473 -2.12 8.28 -9.68
C VAL A 473 -3.06 9.27 -10.37
N TYR A 474 -4.37 9.20 -10.14
CA TYR A 474 -5.31 10.13 -10.75
C TYR A 474 -5.04 11.56 -10.32
N ASP A 475 -4.76 11.74 -9.04
CA ASP A 475 -4.50 13.04 -8.47
C ASP A 475 -3.13 13.57 -8.89
N GLN A 476 -2.12 12.70 -8.96
CA GLN A 476 -0.83 13.02 -9.57
C GLN A 476 -0.98 13.51 -11.01
N LEU A 477 -1.71 12.76 -11.85
CA LEU A 477 -1.89 13.10 -13.26
C LEU A 477 -2.62 14.43 -13.42
N LEU A 478 -3.69 14.64 -12.65
CA LEU A 478 -4.48 15.87 -12.70
C LEU A 478 -3.70 17.07 -12.16
N ALA A 479 -3.03 16.93 -11.02
CA ALA A 479 -2.36 18.02 -10.34
C ALA A 479 -1.04 18.41 -11.02
N GLU A 480 -0.20 17.44 -11.41
CA GLU A 480 1.12 17.73 -11.96
C GLU A 480 1.12 17.92 -13.48
N TYR A 481 0.22 17.23 -14.20
CA TYR A 481 0.17 17.20 -15.67
C TYR A 481 -1.14 17.79 -16.24
N GLY A 482 -2.08 18.20 -15.38
CA GLY A 482 -3.33 18.84 -15.78
C GLY A 482 -4.33 17.88 -16.42
N ILE A 483 -5.40 18.45 -16.99
CA ILE A 483 -6.40 17.70 -17.74
C ILE A 483 -5.77 16.96 -18.92
N ILE A 484 -4.76 17.53 -19.58
CA ILE A 484 -4.06 16.86 -20.68
C ILE A 484 -3.40 15.56 -20.20
N GLY A 485 -2.73 15.57 -19.03
CA GLY A 485 -2.14 14.37 -18.45
C GLY A 485 -3.15 13.25 -18.21
N LEU A 486 -4.30 13.59 -17.62
CA LEU A 486 -5.41 12.66 -17.38
C LEU A 486 -5.99 12.11 -18.70
N LEU A 487 -6.18 12.97 -19.71
CA LEU A 487 -6.66 12.56 -21.04
C LEU A 487 -5.67 11.64 -21.75
N VAL A 488 -4.37 11.95 -21.68
CA VAL A 488 -3.31 11.14 -22.29
C VAL A 488 -3.22 9.78 -21.60
N PHE A 489 -3.43 9.71 -20.30
CA PHE A 489 -3.59 8.45 -19.58
C PHE A 489 -4.82 7.67 -20.05
N ALA A 490 -6.00 8.29 -20.07
CA ALA A 490 -7.23 7.62 -20.48
C ALA A 490 -7.16 7.09 -21.92
N VAL A 491 -6.67 7.91 -22.86
CA VAL A 491 -6.64 7.57 -24.29
C VAL A 491 -5.48 6.64 -24.63
N TYR A 492 -4.26 6.94 -24.16
CA TYR A 492 -3.06 6.25 -24.64
C TYR A 492 -2.52 5.18 -23.69
N TYR A 493 -2.91 5.18 -22.40
CA TYR A 493 -2.60 4.09 -21.48
C TYR A 493 -3.78 3.11 -21.40
N LEU A 494 -4.93 3.57 -20.91
CA LEU A 494 -6.11 2.71 -20.79
C LEU A 494 -6.63 2.29 -22.17
N GLY A 495 -6.74 3.23 -23.12
CA GLY A 495 -7.16 2.93 -24.50
C GLY A 495 -6.24 1.94 -25.23
N PHE A 496 -4.94 1.90 -24.91
CA PHE A 496 -4.01 0.92 -25.48
C PHE A 496 -4.41 -0.53 -25.14
N PHE A 497 -4.88 -0.78 -23.92
CA PHE A 497 -5.37 -2.09 -23.51
C PHE A 497 -6.85 -2.28 -23.86
N ALA A 498 -7.68 -1.24 -23.70
CA ALA A 498 -9.11 -1.29 -23.93
C ALA A 498 -9.46 -1.56 -25.41
N ARG A 499 -8.65 -1.14 -26.38
CA ARG A 499 -8.85 -1.52 -27.81
C ARG A 499 -8.82 -3.04 -28.03
N HIS A 500 -8.26 -3.79 -27.08
CA HIS A 500 -8.23 -5.26 -27.10
C HIS A 500 -9.31 -5.88 -26.20
N TYR A 501 -10.34 -5.16 -25.75
CA TYR A 501 -11.33 -5.66 -24.78
C TYR A 501 -11.99 -6.99 -25.17
N LYS A 502 -12.25 -7.22 -26.48
CA LYS A 502 -12.80 -8.49 -26.99
C LYS A 502 -11.85 -9.67 -26.79
N ALA A 503 -10.56 -9.40 -26.77
CA ALA A 503 -9.50 -10.37 -26.56
C ALA A 503 -9.10 -10.52 -25.08
N LEU A 504 -9.56 -9.63 -24.19
CA LEU A 504 -9.22 -9.68 -22.77
C LEU A 504 -10.15 -10.66 -22.04
N THR A 505 -9.59 -11.77 -21.57
CA THR A 505 -10.27 -12.73 -20.69
C THR A 505 -10.07 -12.28 -19.24
N TYR A 506 -8.98 -12.68 -18.61
CA TYR A 506 -8.59 -12.23 -17.28
C TYR A 506 -8.03 -10.79 -17.28
N GLY A 507 -7.67 -10.24 -18.43
CA GLY A 507 -7.19 -8.87 -18.52
C GLY A 507 -8.22 -7.81 -18.13
N LEU A 508 -9.51 -8.06 -18.35
CA LEU A 508 -10.57 -7.12 -17.97
C LEU A 508 -10.73 -6.96 -16.45
N PRO A 509 -10.90 -8.05 -15.66
CA PRO A 509 -10.94 -7.93 -14.20
C PRO A 509 -9.62 -7.39 -13.61
N LEU A 510 -8.46 -7.71 -14.21
CA LEU A 510 -7.18 -7.09 -13.81
C LEU A 510 -7.18 -5.58 -14.05
N LEU A 511 -7.68 -5.12 -15.20
CA LEU A 511 -7.78 -3.70 -15.51
C LEU A 511 -8.66 -2.96 -14.49
N LEU A 512 -9.80 -3.55 -14.12
CA LEU A 512 -10.70 -2.98 -13.11
C LEU A 512 -10.06 -2.91 -11.73
N LEU A 513 -9.38 -3.99 -11.31
CA LEU A 513 -8.60 -4.01 -10.08
C LEU A 513 -7.52 -2.92 -10.08
N MET A 514 -6.81 -2.74 -11.20
CA MET A 514 -5.77 -1.71 -11.35
C MET A 514 -6.36 -0.28 -11.35
N LEU A 515 -7.52 -0.07 -11.97
CA LEU A 515 -8.23 1.21 -11.94
C LEU A 515 -8.59 1.63 -10.52
N ALA A 516 -9.01 0.69 -9.66
CA ALA A 516 -9.21 0.95 -8.25
C ALA A 516 -7.88 1.19 -7.51
N ALA A 517 -6.84 0.41 -7.82
CA ALA A 517 -5.53 0.57 -7.20
C ALA A 517 -4.91 1.94 -7.49
N PHE A 518 -5.16 2.55 -8.65
CA PHE A 518 -4.69 3.90 -8.98
C PHE A 518 -5.16 5.00 -8.01
N PHE A 519 -6.16 4.76 -7.16
CA PHE A 519 -6.55 5.67 -6.07
C PHE A 519 -5.67 5.59 -4.82
N ILE A 520 -4.85 4.55 -4.68
CA ILE A 520 -4.16 4.26 -3.41
C ILE A 520 -2.77 4.90 -3.34
N GLU A 521 -2.00 4.79 -4.42
CA GLU A 521 -0.55 4.94 -4.43
C GLU A 521 -0.05 5.47 -5.78
N TYR A 522 1.19 5.99 -5.82
CA TYR A 522 1.84 6.47 -7.04
C TYR A 522 2.51 5.34 -7.83
N TRP A 523 1.71 4.40 -8.34
CA TRP A 523 2.21 3.12 -8.87
C TRP A 523 3.23 3.24 -10.01
N PHE A 524 3.15 4.28 -10.83
CA PHE A 524 4.14 4.54 -11.89
C PHE A 524 5.54 4.87 -11.35
N GLU A 525 5.64 5.51 -10.18
CA GLU A 525 6.93 5.86 -9.56
C GLU A 525 7.48 4.74 -8.67
N GLN A 526 6.63 3.79 -8.27
CA GLN A 526 7.06 2.58 -7.55
C GLN A 526 7.66 1.51 -8.49
N LEU A 527 7.26 1.50 -9.77
CA LEU A 527 7.77 0.58 -10.80
C LEU A 527 7.62 -0.93 -10.46
N SER A 528 6.77 -1.28 -9.50
CA SER A 528 6.54 -2.66 -9.05
C SER A 528 5.27 -3.22 -9.70
N VAL A 529 4.10 -2.88 -9.15
CA VAL A 529 2.78 -3.40 -9.57
C VAL A 529 2.52 -3.21 -11.07
N ILE A 530 2.85 -2.05 -11.63
CA ILE A 530 2.59 -1.72 -13.04
C ILE A 530 3.27 -2.69 -14.00
N VAL A 531 4.54 -3.03 -13.76
CA VAL A 531 5.31 -3.88 -14.68
C VAL A 531 4.73 -5.29 -14.73
N PHE A 532 4.33 -5.83 -13.58
CA PHE A 532 3.70 -7.15 -13.51
C PHE A 532 2.28 -7.12 -14.11
N PHE A 533 1.51 -6.07 -13.86
CA PHE A 533 0.20 -5.85 -14.47
C PHE A 533 0.29 -5.83 -16.01
N GLU A 534 1.25 -5.08 -16.55
CA GLU A 534 1.47 -4.97 -17.99
C GLU A 534 1.91 -6.30 -18.60
N LEU A 535 2.75 -7.08 -17.91
CA LEU A 535 3.08 -8.45 -18.33
C LEU A 535 1.83 -9.29 -18.51
N LEU A 536 0.93 -9.29 -17.52
CA LEU A 536 -0.30 -10.09 -17.57
C LEU A 536 -1.23 -9.65 -18.71
N LEU A 537 -1.40 -8.34 -18.93
CA LEU A 537 -2.23 -7.83 -20.02
C LEU A 537 -1.64 -8.12 -21.40
N LEU A 538 -0.32 -7.90 -21.57
CA LEU A 538 0.38 -8.18 -22.82
C LEU A 538 0.33 -9.67 -23.18
N LEU A 539 0.49 -10.54 -22.18
CA LEU A 539 0.35 -11.98 -22.32
C LEU A 539 -1.07 -12.36 -22.74
N ASN A 540 -2.10 -11.78 -22.09
CA ASN A 540 -3.50 -12.08 -22.42
C ASN A 540 -3.86 -11.67 -23.86
N ILE A 541 -3.33 -10.54 -24.31
CA ILE A 541 -3.48 -10.08 -25.70
C ILE A 541 -2.80 -11.08 -26.67
N LYS A 542 -1.62 -11.60 -26.32
CA LYS A 542 -0.90 -12.56 -27.17
C LYS A 542 -1.66 -13.88 -27.31
N GLU A 543 -2.11 -14.46 -26.20
CA GLU A 543 -2.87 -15.73 -26.17
C GLU A 543 -4.06 -15.72 -27.12
N THR A 544 -4.78 -14.60 -27.18
CA THR A 544 -6.04 -14.52 -27.93
C THR A 544 -5.83 -14.14 -29.39
N LYS A 545 -4.69 -13.55 -29.75
CA LYS A 545 -4.33 -13.22 -31.15
C LYS A 545 -3.63 -14.38 -31.88
N SER A 546 -2.95 -15.26 -31.15
CA SER A 546 -2.37 -16.47 -31.73
C SER A 546 -3.45 -17.55 -31.85
N PRO A 547 -3.90 -17.95 -33.06
CA PRO A 547 -4.96 -18.93 -33.18
C PRO A 547 -4.50 -20.31 -32.67
N LYS A 548 -5.27 -20.88 -31.72
CA LYS A 548 -5.39 -22.31 -31.38
C LYS A 548 -4.19 -23.22 -31.65
N LEU A 549 -3.34 -23.39 -30.64
CA LEU A 549 -2.51 -24.61 -30.46
C LEU A 549 -2.58 -25.19 -29.03
N LEU A 550 -3.34 -24.57 -28.12
CA LEU A 550 -3.28 -24.87 -26.68
C LEU A 550 -4.44 -25.69 -26.11
N ALA A 551 -5.32 -26.23 -26.95
CA ALA A 551 -6.45 -27.02 -26.44
C ALA A 551 -6.07 -28.42 -25.91
N HIS A 552 -4.79 -28.85 -26.00
CA HIS A 552 -4.40 -30.22 -25.67
C HIS A 552 -3.23 -30.41 -24.68
N GLU A 553 -2.63 -29.36 -24.09
CA GLU A 553 -1.40 -29.53 -23.28
C GLU A 553 -1.29 -28.72 -21.96
N LEU A 554 -2.40 -28.50 -21.24
CA LEU A 554 -2.33 -28.03 -19.85
C LEU A 554 -3.04 -28.99 -18.89
#